data_AF-A0A7K4HFF2-F1
#
_entry.id   AF-A0A7K4HFF2-F1
#
_cell.length_a   1.000
_cell.length_b   1.000
_cell.length_c   1.000
_cell.angle_alpha   90.00
_cell.angle_beta   90.00
_cell.angle_gamma   90.00
#
_symmetry.space_group_name_H-M   'P 1'
#
loop_
_entity.id
_entity.type
_entity.pdbx_description
1 polymer ?
#
loop_
_entity_poly.entity_id
_entity_poly.type
_entity_poly.pdbx_seq_one_letter_code
_entity_poly.pdbx_strand_id
1 'polypeptide(L)'
;MTPKNKFAKAKQYIITNARPLDIALFEFVFSDNSPQKVLEILKTYQNDDGGFGKALESDLRMNESSVLATTVALQYITNLNLSKPDEMVEKAISYLVKETQRYTEGFSLKNFWYSHTKEQSQSPHAPWWHIEKLKPPKVEDWPNPSIEVISYLLKYSQFVPQSLLDELLSDLENFLKLESKLTGFVQYKFLCFKRLIPNVPEKLQKKIFAMIDRTITDTDLLEEQRFEDVKIQWFVTEKSSYLFENYFDKVYKLLKNEVNRLGEDGGSHPNWKWGEDELWKQVEQEWTGKCTNGLLMALKHSDLLKLLT
;
A
#
# COMPACT_ATOMS: atom_id res chain seq x y z
N MET A 1 36.69 -9.81 -1.45
CA MET A 1 35.88 -10.64 -0.53
C MET A 1 34.42 -10.34 -0.81
N THR A 2 33.71 -11.26 -1.45
CA THR A 2 32.26 -11.14 -1.70
C THR A 2 31.53 -11.08 -0.36
N PRO A 3 30.62 -10.11 -0.14
CA PRO A 3 29.99 -9.98 1.16
C PRO A 3 29.15 -11.22 1.45
N LYS A 4 29.38 -11.79 2.63
CA LYS A 4 28.52 -12.75 3.31
C LYS A 4 27.05 -12.39 3.04
N ASN A 5 26.34 -13.28 2.33
CA ASN A 5 24.90 -13.31 2.02
C ASN A 5 24.11 -12.02 2.35
N LYS A 6 23.73 -11.22 1.33
CA LYS A 6 22.95 -9.96 1.50
C LYS A 6 21.66 -10.21 2.29
N PHE A 7 21.05 -11.39 2.17
CA PHE A 7 19.88 -11.79 2.94
C PHE A 7 20.15 -11.76 4.45
N ALA A 8 21.31 -12.24 4.89
CA ALA A 8 21.66 -12.28 6.31
C ALA A 8 21.82 -10.86 6.89
N LYS A 9 22.41 -9.94 6.12
CA LYS A 9 22.48 -8.52 6.50
C LYS A 9 21.10 -7.87 6.55
N ALA A 10 20.27 -8.05 5.52
CA ALA A 10 18.91 -7.51 5.48
C ALA A 10 18.04 -8.04 6.64
N LYS A 11 18.14 -9.34 6.94
CA LYS A 11 17.51 -9.94 8.12
C LYS A 11 18.00 -9.29 9.42
N GLN A 12 19.31 -9.12 9.58
CA GLN A 12 19.88 -8.48 10.78
C GLN A 12 19.40 -7.04 10.92
N TYR A 13 19.33 -6.29 9.81
CA TYR A 13 18.81 -4.92 9.80
C TYR A 13 17.38 -4.89 10.32
N ILE A 14 16.48 -5.74 9.80
CA ILE A 14 15.08 -5.80 10.24
C ILE A 14 15.00 -6.07 11.74
N ILE A 15 15.67 -7.12 12.23
CA ILE A 15 15.60 -7.53 13.65
C ILE A 15 16.12 -6.44 14.59
N THR A 16 17.09 -5.64 14.15
CA THR A 16 17.74 -4.63 14.99
C THR A 16 17.05 -3.27 14.94
N ASN A 17 16.52 -2.89 13.77
CA ASN A 17 16.16 -1.50 13.48
C ASN A 17 14.69 -1.29 13.10
N ALA A 18 13.99 -2.30 12.60
CA ALA A 18 12.61 -2.13 12.15
C ALA A 18 11.63 -2.01 13.33
N ARG A 19 10.41 -1.50 13.06
CA ARG A 19 9.36 -1.42 14.08
C ARG A 19 8.94 -2.83 14.52
N PRO A 20 8.42 -3.00 15.75
CA PRO A 20 7.91 -4.29 16.22
C PRO A 20 6.92 -4.95 15.24
N LEU A 21 6.06 -4.16 14.59
CA LEU A 21 5.11 -4.65 13.60
C LEU A 21 5.80 -5.25 12.36
N ASP A 22 6.82 -4.57 11.85
CA ASP A 22 7.58 -5.00 10.67
C ASP A 22 8.46 -6.23 10.98
N ILE A 23 9.02 -6.30 12.18
CA ILE A 23 9.73 -7.50 12.69
C ILE A 23 8.78 -8.69 12.75
N ALA A 24 7.59 -8.53 13.35
CA ALA A 24 6.62 -9.61 13.46
C ALA A 24 6.13 -10.09 12.09
N LEU A 25 5.94 -9.18 11.13
CA LEU A 25 5.59 -9.56 9.74
C LEU A 25 6.73 -10.35 9.07
N PHE A 26 7.99 -9.91 9.25
CA PHE A 26 9.14 -10.66 8.73
C PHE A 26 9.21 -12.07 9.32
N GLU A 27 9.03 -12.21 10.64
CA GLU A 27 9.03 -13.49 11.33
C GLU A 27 7.90 -14.40 10.87
N PHE A 28 6.68 -13.87 10.70
CA PHE A 28 5.55 -14.59 10.10
C PHE A 28 5.93 -15.18 8.73
N VAL A 29 6.48 -14.36 7.84
CA VAL A 29 6.81 -14.79 6.47
C VAL A 29 7.98 -15.77 6.43
N PHE A 30 9.03 -15.59 7.24
CA PHE A 30 10.30 -16.32 7.11
C PHE A 30 10.55 -17.41 8.15
N SER A 31 9.78 -17.46 9.23
CA SER A 31 10.00 -18.39 10.36
C SER A 31 8.79 -19.26 10.68
N ASP A 32 7.81 -19.35 9.76
CA ASP A 32 6.57 -20.16 9.91
C ASP A 32 5.81 -19.85 11.20
N ASN A 33 5.85 -18.57 11.61
CA ASN A 33 5.22 -18.11 12.83
C ASN A 33 3.73 -17.88 12.63
N SER A 34 3.00 -17.93 13.74
CA SER A 34 1.57 -17.68 13.78
C SER A 34 1.25 -16.20 13.46
N PRO A 35 0.19 -15.88 12.68
CA PRO A 35 -0.18 -14.49 12.36
C PRO A 35 -0.58 -13.65 13.59
N GLN A 36 -0.85 -14.30 14.72
CA GLN A 36 -1.31 -13.72 15.98
C GLN A 36 -0.37 -12.63 16.49
N LYS A 37 0.95 -12.80 16.36
CA LYS A 37 1.89 -11.78 16.86
C LYS A 37 1.76 -10.46 16.09
N VAL A 38 1.55 -10.55 14.78
CA VAL A 38 1.30 -9.37 13.93
C VAL A 38 -0.03 -8.72 14.33
N LEU A 39 -1.08 -9.51 14.53
CA LEU A 39 -2.39 -9.01 14.94
C LEU A 39 -2.38 -8.34 16.32
N GLU A 40 -1.70 -8.93 17.31
CA GLU A 40 -1.55 -8.35 18.65
C GLU A 40 -0.90 -6.97 18.61
N ILE A 41 0.19 -6.82 17.85
CA ILE A 41 0.88 -5.54 17.69
C ILE A 41 0.01 -4.58 16.88
N LEU A 42 -0.61 -5.04 15.78
CA LEU A 42 -1.43 -4.19 14.94
C LEU A 42 -2.64 -3.62 15.71
N LYS A 43 -3.21 -4.38 16.66
CA LYS A 43 -4.29 -3.93 17.53
C LYS A 43 -3.94 -2.68 18.33
N THR A 44 -2.66 -2.47 18.68
CA THR A 44 -2.26 -1.28 19.44
C THR A 44 -2.39 0.01 18.62
N TYR A 45 -2.44 -0.09 17.28
CA TYR A 45 -2.64 1.03 16.35
C TYR A 45 -4.10 1.36 16.09
N GLN A 46 -5.04 0.45 16.41
CA GLN A 46 -6.48 0.71 16.26
C GLN A 46 -6.97 1.64 17.38
N ASN A 47 -7.90 2.53 17.05
CA ASN A 47 -8.60 3.39 18.00
C ASN A 47 -10.03 2.90 18.25
N ASP A 48 -10.70 3.47 19.24
CA ASP A 48 -12.03 3.05 19.68
C ASP A 48 -13.12 3.19 18.60
N ASP A 49 -12.91 4.10 17.63
CA ASP A 49 -13.80 4.28 16.47
C ASP A 49 -13.62 3.22 15.37
N GLY A 50 -12.68 2.28 15.55
CA GLY A 50 -12.38 1.18 14.64
C GLY A 50 -11.34 1.51 13.57
N GLY A 51 -11.01 2.77 13.37
CA GLY A 51 -9.94 3.20 12.47
C GLY A 51 -8.55 3.04 13.08
N PHE A 52 -7.52 3.29 12.27
CA PHE A 52 -6.11 3.19 12.68
C PHE A 52 -5.41 4.53 12.60
N GLY A 53 -4.46 4.74 13.53
CA GLY A 53 -3.62 5.92 13.62
C GLY A 53 -2.27 5.60 14.25
N LYS A 54 -1.81 6.45 15.18
CA LYS A 54 -0.60 6.26 16.01
C LYS A 54 0.67 6.02 15.17
N ALA A 55 0.83 6.82 14.12
CA ALA A 55 1.96 6.75 13.18
C ALA A 55 2.16 5.37 12.51
N LEU A 56 1.07 4.62 12.29
CA LEU A 56 1.12 3.37 11.55
C LEU A 56 1.67 3.57 10.12
N GLU A 57 1.25 4.67 9.47
CA GLU A 57 1.98 5.22 8.34
C GLU A 57 3.10 6.12 8.87
N SER A 58 4.35 5.76 8.58
CA SER A 58 5.52 6.30 9.28
C SER A 58 5.70 7.79 9.05
N ASP A 59 5.34 8.26 7.86
CA ASP A 59 5.42 9.66 7.46
C ASP A 59 4.11 10.44 7.75
N LEU A 60 3.17 9.87 8.52
CA LEU A 60 2.02 10.60 9.06
C LEU A 60 1.86 10.31 10.56
N ARG A 61 2.46 11.15 11.42
CA ARG A 61 2.62 10.88 12.86
C ARG A 61 1.38 11.16 13.72
N MET A 62 0.22 11.28 13.11
CA MET A 62 -1.02 11.53 13.86
C MET A 62 -1.41 10.32 14.72
N ASN A 63 -2.03 10.61 15.87
CA ASN A 63 -2.58 9.59 16.77
C ASN A 63 -3.99 9.14 16.34
N GLU A 64 -4.77 10.08 15.80
CA GLU A 64 -6.15 9.86 15.40
C GLU A 64 -6.30 8.88 14.22
N SER A 65 -7.49 8.30 14.11
CA SER A 65 -7.84 7.40 13.02
C SER A 65 -7.91 8.14 11.68
N SER A 66 -7.37 7.54 10.62
CA SER A 66 -7.57 8.03 9.25
C SER A 66 -7.84 6.91 8.27
N VAL A 67 -8.37 7.25 7.10
CA VAL A 67 -8.50 6.31 5.99
C VAL A 67 -7.13 5.78 5.57
N LEU A 68 -6.11 6.63 5.46
CA LEU A 68 -4.75 6.22 5.04
C LEU A 68 -4.15 5.19 6.00
N ALA A 69 -4.12 5.47 7.31
CA ALA A 69 -3.56 4.53 8.27
C ALA A 69 -4.43 3.26 8.37
N THR A 70 -5.74 3.36 8.19
CA THR A 70 -6.65 2.20 8.14
C THR A 70 -6.39 1.31 6.93
N THR A 71 -6.16 1.88 5.74
CA THR A 71 -5.79 1.07 4.57
C THR A 71 -4.41 0.43 4.76
N VAL A 72 -3.44 1.12 5.36
CA VAL A 72 -2.13 0.54 5.73
C VAL A 72 -2.31 -0.66 6.66
N ALA A 73 -3.16 -0.58 7.69
CA ALA A 73 -3.44 -1.73 8.56
C ALA A 73 -4.01 -2.93 7.78
N LEU A 74 -4.94 -2.67 6.87
CA LEU A 74 -5.55 -3.70 6.02
C LEU A 74 -4.56 -4.31 5.01
N GLN A 75 -3.48 -3.59 4.64
CA GLN A 75 -2.36 -4.15 3.88
C GLN A 75 -1.60 -5.20 4.71
N TYR A 76 -1.25 -4.90 5.97
CA TYR A 76 -0.65 -5.90 6.87
C TYR A 76 -1.55 -7.12 7.03
N ILE A 77 -2.84 -6.91 7.33
CA ILE A 77 -3.81 -8.00 7.52
C ILE A 77 -3.94 -8.86 6.26
N THR A 78 -3.93 -8.24 5.07
CA THR A 78 -4.02 -8.98 3.81
C THR A 78 -2.81 -9.89 3.59
N ASN A 79 -1.61 -9.46 4.00
CA ASN A 79 -0.41 -10.32 3.92
C ASN A 79 -0.47 -11.56 4.82
N LEU A 80 -1.34 -11.57 5.84
CA LEU A 80 -1.48 -12.69 6.77
C LEU A 80 -2.33 -13.85 6.22
N ASN A 81 -3.05 -13.65 5.11
CA ASN A 81 -3.92 -14.66 4.49
C ASN A 81 -4.84 -15.40 5.49
N LEU A 82 -5.46 -14.64 6.40
CA LEU A 82 -6.33 -15.19 7.43
C LEU A 82 -7.50 -15.95 6.82
N SER A 83 -7.84 -17.11 7.40
CA SER A 83 -8.99 -17.92 6.96
C SER A 83 -10.34 -17.29 7.30
N LYS A 84 -10.37 -16.41 8.31
CA LYS A 84 -11.55 -15.63 8.72
C LYS A 84 -11.11 -14.21 9.12
N PRO A 85 -11.96 -13.20 8.90
CA PRO A 85 -11.68 -11.85 9.37
C PRO A 85 -11.67 -11.82 10.91
N ASP A 86 -10.69 -11.12 11.47
CA ASP A 86 -10.65 -10.77 12.90
C ASP A 86 -11.70 -9.69 13.21
N GLU A 87 -12.17 -9.58 14.46
CA GLU A 87 -13.07 -8.49 14.91
C GLU A 87 -12.49 -7.10 14.60
N MET A 88 -11.16 -6.97 14.65
CA MET A 88 -10.43 -5.77 14.23
C MET A 88 -10.76 -5.36 12.78
N VAL A 89 -10.92 -6.33 11.88
CA VAL A 89 -11.24 -6.08 10.47
C VAL A 89 -12.67 -5.55 10.34
N GLU A 90 -13.63 -6.15 11.04
CA GLU A 90 -15.02 -5.68 11.04
C GLU A 90 -15.12 -4.21 11.48
N LYS A 91 -14.40 -3.85 12.54
CA LYS A 91 -14.31 -2.45 13.01
C LYS A 91 -13.67 -1.52 11.99
N ALA A 92 -12.58 -1.96 11.34
CA ALA A 92 -11.90 -1.20 10.30
C ALA A 92 -12.82 -0.94 9.09
N ILE A 93 -13.58 -1.95 8.68
CA ILE A 93 -14.53 -1.84 7.56
C ILE A 93 -15.71 -0.94 7.93
N SER A 94 -16.24 -1.07 9.15
CA SER A 94 -17.27 -0.18 9.66
C SER A 94 -16.81 1.28 9.70
N TYR A 95 -15.57 1.53 10.12
CA TYR A 95 -14.94 2.85 10.05
C TYR A 95 -14.87 3.37 8.61
N LEU A 96 -14.37 2.59 7.66
CA LEU A 96 -14.30 3.00 6.25
C LEU A 96 -15.67 3.28 5.64
N VAL A 97 -16.71 2.50 5.98
CA VAL A 97 -18.09 2.78 5.56
C VAL A 97 -18.57 4.13 6.12
N LYS A 98 -18.29 4.42 7.39
CA LYS A 98 -18.66 5.69 8.03
C LYS A 98 -17.94 6.89 7.39
N GLU A 99 -16.69 6.73 6.97
CA GLU A 99 -15.89 7.79 6.35
C GLU A 99 -16.27 8.06 4.87
N THR A 100 -17.23 7.33 4.30
CA THR A 100 -17.70 7.54 2.93
C THR A 100 -18.21 8.98 2.74
N GLN A 101 -17.60 9.70 1.80
CA GLN A 101 -18.04 11.02 1.37
C GLN A 101 -18.83 10.91 0.07
N ARG A 102 -19.75 11.86 -0.15
CA ARG A 102 -20.51 11.94 -1.40
C ARG A 102 -20.16 13.19 -2.18
N TYR A 103 -20.00 13.04 -3.49
CA TYR A 103 -19.98 14.20 -4.38
C TYR A 103 -21.34 14.91 -4.37
N THR A 104 -21.31 16.21 -4.59
CA THR A 104 -22.53 17.00 -4.84
C THR A 104 -23.10 16.68 -6.23
N GLU A 105 -24.28 17.19 -6.56
CA GLU A 105 -24.90 16.98 -7.88
C GLU A 105 -23.98 17.40 -9.04
N GLY A 106 -24.03 16.65 -10.15
CA GLY A 106 -23.28 16.94 -11.38
C GLY A 106 -21.98 16.15 -11.58
N PHE A 107 -21.55 15.32 -10.62
CA PHE A 107 -20.38 14.45 -10.76
C PHE A 107 -20.76 13.07 -11.30
N SER A 108 -19.88 12.48 -12.12
CA SER A 108 -20.08 11.13 -12.68
C SER A 108 -19.80 9.98 -11.69
N LEU A 109 -19.19 10.32 -10.56
CA LEU A 109 -18.90 9.43 -9.44
C LEU A 109 -19.70 9.91 -8.23
N LYS A 110 -20.16 8.98 -7.40
CA LYS A 110 -20.98 9.29 -6.22
C LYS A 110 -20.17 9.33 -4.94
N ASN A 111 -19.26 8.39 -4.75
CA ASN A 111 -18.59 8.17 -3.46
C ASN A 111 -17.08 8.41 -3.54
N PHE A 112 -16.48 8.93 -2.48
CA PHE A 112 -15.02 9.08 -2.37
C PHE A 112 -14.57 9.09 -0.90
N TRP A 113 -13.26 9.02 -0.68
CA TRP A 113 -12.66 9.13 0.65
C TRP A 113 -11.53 10.14 0.65
N TYR A 114 -11.42 10.90 1.74
CA TYR A 114 -10.20 11.64 2.05
C TYR A 114 -9.17 10.71 2.67
N SER A 115 -7.89 10.88 2.38
CA SER A 115 -6.82 10.13 3.06
C SER A 115 -6.81 10.43 4.56
N HIS A 116 -6.95 11.71 4.90
CA HIS A 116 -6.96 12.27 6.26
C HIS A 116 -7.56 13.70 6.22
N THR A 117 -7.83 14.28 7.38
CA THR A 117 -8.39 15.63 7.52
C THR A 117 -7.32 16.71 7.74
N LYS A 118 -7.74 17.98 7.75
CA LYS A 118 -6.86 19.12 8.03
C LYS A 118 -6.38 19.16 9.48
N GLU A 119 -7.23 18.73 10.41
CA GLU A 119 -6.90 18.62 11.83
C GLU A 119 -5.84 17.54 12.04
N GLN A 120 -5.97 16.43 11.30
CA GLN A 120 -5.01 15.34 11.30
C GLN A 120 -3.65 15.75 10.72
N SER A 121 -3.63 16.64 9.73
CA SER A 121 -2.39 17.21 9.18
C SER A 121 -1.70 18.25 10.10
N GLN A 122 -2.13 18.43 11.35
CA GLN A 122 -1.40 19.27 12.34
C GLN A 122 -0.32 18.49 13.11
N SER A 123 -0.43 17.15 13.14
CA SER A 123 0.63 16.29 13.70
C SER A 123 1.86 16.32 12.79
N PRO A 124 3.07 16.01 13.28
CA PRO A 124 4.25 15.95 12.40
C PRO A 124 4.01 15.00 11.20
N HIS A 125 4.33 15.45 10.00
CA HIS A 125 3.97 14.77 8.76
C HIS A 125 4.85 15.25 7.60
N ALA A 126 4.71 14.58 6.45
CA ALA A 126 5.48 14.88 5.27
C ALA A 126 4.96 16.13 4.60
N PRO A 127 5.79 16.86 3.86
CA PRO A 127 5.30 17.91 2.98
C PRO A 127 4.16 17.43 2.05
N TRP A 128 4.22 16.19 1.55
CA TRP A 128 3.17 15.62 0.68
C TRP A 128 1.87 15.23 1.39
N TRP A 129 1.88 15.15 2.73
CA TRP A 129 0.67 14.93 3.53
C TRP A 129 0.04 16.23 4.04
N HIS A 130 0.61 17.39 3.70
CA HIS A 130 0.07 18.66 4.15
C HIS A 130 -1.25 18.99 3.43
N ILE A 131 -2.31 19.29 4.20
CA ILE A 131 -3.61 19.69 3.66
C ILE A 131 -3.92 21.13 4.07
N GLU A 132 -3.80 22.06 3.13
CA GLU A 132 -4.26 23.44 3.35
C GLU A 132 -5.79 23.56 3.32
N LYS A 133 -6.41 22.90 2.34
CA LYS A 133 -7.85 22.90 2.10
C LYS A 133 -8.34 21.54 1.64
N LEU A 134 -9.30 21.01 2.37
CA LEU A 134 -10.00 19.78 2.02
C LEU A 134 -10.92 20.02 0.82
N LYS A 135 -10.75 19.26 -0.26
CA LYS A 135 -11.55 19.35 -1.50
C LYS A 135 -11.81 17.95 -2.04
N PRO A 136 -13.03 17.64 -2.51
CA PRO A 136 -13.29 16.37 -3.20
C PRO A 136 -12.27 16.15 -4.34
N PRO A 137 -11.75 14.93 -4.51
CA PRO A 137 -10.80 14.65 -5.57
C PRO A 137 -11.47 14.79 -6.93
N LYS A 138 -10.71 15.22 -7.94
CA LYS A 138 -11.19 15.14 -9.32
C LYS A 138 -11.25 13.67 -9.76
N VAL A 139 -11.91 13.40 -10.88
CA VAL A 139 -12.07 12.02 -11.38
C VAL A 139 -10.71 11.36 -11.56
N GLU A 140 -9.73 12.04 -12.16
CA GLU A 140 -8.39 11.51 -12.40
C GLU A 140 -7.63 11.14 -11.11
N ASP A 141 -7.90 11.83 -10.00
CA ASP A 141 -7.24 11.66 -8.69
C ASP A 141 -8.03 10.79 -7.72
N TRP A 142 -9.29 10.47 -8.05
CA TRP A 142 -10.17 9.61 -7.27
C TRP A 142 -9.53 8.29 -6.82
N PRO A 143 -8.65 7.62 -7.61
CA PRO A 143 -8.13 6.32 -7.23
C PRO A 143 -7.42 6.26 -5.87
N ASN A 144 -6.67 7.27 -5.49
CA ASN A 144 -5.93 7.27 -4.22
C ASN A 144 -6.61 8.23 -3.22
N PRO A 145 -7.22 7.74 -2.12
CA PRO A 145 -7.26 6.34 -1.66
C PRO A 145 -8.52 5.57 -2.06
N SER A 146 -9.49 6.16 -2.79
CA SER A 146 -10.85 5.59 -2.90
C SER A 146 -10.89 4.18 -3.50
N ILE A 147 -10.06 3.87 -4.50
CA ILE A 147 -10.02 2.53 -5.11
C ILE A 147 -9.48 1.48 -4.13
N GLU A 148 -8.49 1.83 -3.32
CA GLU A 148 -7.98 0.94 -2.28
C GLU A 148 -9.04 0.71 -1.19
N VAL A 149 -9.78 1.74 -0.78
CA VAL A 149 -10.91 1.60 0.15
C VAL A 149 -11.98 0.67 -0.44
N ILE A 150 -12.42 0.93 -1.67
CA ILE A 150 -13.41 0.10 -2.38
C ILE A 150 -12.97 -1.36 -2.44
N SER A 151 -11.69 -1.61 -2.70
CA SER A 151 -11.14 -2.96 -2.69
C SER A 151 -11.41 -3.70 -1.38
N TYR A 152 -11.20 -3.04 -0.23
CA TYR A 152 -11.42 -3.65 1.08
C TYR A 152 -12.91 -3.79 1.39
N LEU A 153 -13.74 -2.82 1.02
CA LEU A 153 -15.19 -2.91 1.17
C LEU A 153 -15.79 -4.09 0.37
N LEU A 154 -15.28 -4.35 -0.85
CA LEU A 154 -15.68 -5.51 -1.65
C LEU A 154 -15.18 -6.82 -1.04
N LYS A 155 -13.91 -6.87 -0.62
CA LYS A 155 -13.29 -8.04 0.01
C LYS A 155 -14.03 -8.50 1.27
N TYR A 156 -14.49 -7.54 2.07
CA TYR A 156 -15.23 -7.79 3.32
C TYR A 156 -16.69 -7.36 3.22
N SER A 157 -17.30 -7.61 2.06
CA SER A 157 -18.67 -7.22 1.72
C SER A 157 -19.74 -7.67 2.72
N GLN A 158 -19.49 -8.73 3.51
CA GLN A 158 -20.40 -9.16 4.57
C GLN A 158 -20.61 -8.11 5.68
N PHE A 159 -19.72 -7.12 5.80
CA PHE A 159 -19.83 -6.02 6.77
C PHE A 159 -20.29 -4.71 6.12
N VAL A 160 -20.67 -4.72 4.84
CA VAL A 160 -20.98 -3.50 4.07
C VAL A 160 -22.43 -3.55 3.59
N PRO A 161 -23.19 -2.43 3.69
CA PRO A 161 -24.54 -2.37 3.12
C PRO A 161 -24.54 -2.65 1.62
N GLN A 162 -25.41 -3.55 1.15
CA GLN A 162 -25.47 -3.94 -0.27
C GLN A 162 -25.67 -2.74 -1.20
N SER A 163 -26.49 -1.76 -0.79
CA SER A 163 -26.72 -0.53 -1.57
C SER A 163 -25.45 0.27 -1.80
N LEU A 164 -24.53 0.30 -0.83
CA LEU A 164 -23.24 0.96 -1.00
C LEU A 164 -22.37 0.17 -1.97
N LEU A 165 -22.29 -1.15 -1.84
CA LEU A 165 -21.52 -2.00 -2.77
C LEU A 165 -21.96 -1.80 -4.23
N ASP A 166 -23.27 -1.72 -4.48
CA ASP A 166 -23.83 -1.48 -5.82
C ASP A 166 -23.44 -0.10 -6.36
N GLU A 167 -23.45 0.94 -5.53
CA GLU A 167 -22.98 2.27 -5.92
C GLU A 167 -21.48 2.28 -6.23
N LEU A 168 -20.66 1.61 -5.43
CA LEU A 168 -19.20 1.56 -5.64
C LEU A 168 -18.84 0.83 -6.94
N LEU A 169 -19.54 -0.28 -7.25
CA LEU A 169 -19.36 -0.96 -8.54
C LEU A 169 -19.78 -0.06 -9.72
N SER A 170 -20.85 0.72 -9.56
CA SER A 170 -21.25 1.71 -10.57
C SER A 170 -20.21 2.82 -10.73
N ASP A 171 -19.63 3.33 -9.64
CA ASP A 171 -18.58 4.35 -9.68
C ASP A 171 -17.32 3.82 -10.38
N LEU A 172 -16.91 2.57 -10.10
CA LEU A 172 -15.83 1.89 -10.81
C LEU A 172 -16.08 1.79 -12.32
N GLU A 173 -17.29 1.39 -12.72
CA GLU A 173 -17.65 1.32 -14.14
C GLU A 173 -17.64 2.69 -14.82
N ASN A 174 -18.07 3.74 -14.12
CA ASN A 174 -18.07 5.09 -14.64
C ASN A 174 -16.64 5.64 -14.75
N PHE A 175 -15.80 5.44 -13.75
CA PHE A 175 -14.39 5.80 -13.81
C PHE A 175 -13.70 5.17 -15.03
N LEU A 176 -13.87 3.86 -15.25
CA LEU A 176 -13.27 3.15 -16.39
C LEU A 176 -13.81 3.57 -17.77
N LYS A 177 -14.96 4.25 -17.82
CA LYS A 177 -15.48 4.86 -19.07
C LYS A 177 -14.85 6.23 -19.34
N LEU A 178 -14.54 6.98 -18.28
CA LEU A 178 -14.01 8.34 -18.35
C LEU A 178 -12.49 8.33 -18.53
N GLU A 179 -11.80 7.46 -17.78
CA GLU A 179 -10.35 7.38 -17.74
C GLU A 179 -9.86 6.16 -18.52
N SER A 180 -9.26 6.41 -19.68
CA SER A 180 -8.71 5.36 -20.54
C SER A 180 -7.31 4.88 -20.13
N LYS A 181 -6.64 5.64 -19.25
CA LYS A 181 -5.34 5.37 -18.62
C LYS A 181 -5.22 6.16 -17.32
N LEU A 182 -4.30 5.78 -16.45
CA LEU A 182 -3.98 6.55 -15.25
C LEU A 182 -3.02 7.70 -15.62
N THR A 183 -3.23 8.87 -15.01
CA THR A 183 -2.39 10.05 -15.17
C THR A 183 -2.10 10.67 -13.80
N GLY A 184 -0.93 11.30 -13.62
CA GLY A 184 -0.51 11.92 -12.35
C GLY A 184 -0.36 10.91 -11.20
N PHE A 185 0.79 10.88 -10.52
CA PHE A 185 1.00 9.94 -9.38
C PHE A 185 0.63 8.47 -9.73
N VAL A 186 0.93 8.05 -10.96
CA VAL A 186 0.47 6.80 -11.58
C VAL A 186 0.81 5.58 -10.73
N GLN A 187 1.97 5.60 -10.08
CA GLN A 187 2.50 4.60 -9.17
C GLN A 187 1.50 4.26 -8.05
N TYR A 188 1.05 5.28 -7.33
CA TYR A 188 0.12 5.10 -6.20
C TYR A 188 -1.27 4.67 -6.67
N LYS A 189 -1.74 5.20 -7.80
CA LYS A 189 -3.02 4.81 -8.41
C LYS A 189 -2.97 3.34 -8.88
N PHE A 190 -1.86 2.91 -9.46
CA PHE A 190 -1.61 1.51 -9.82
C PHE A 190 -1.68 0.61 -8.58
N LEU A 191 -1.03 0.98 -7.47
CA LEU A 191 -1.07 0.21 -6.22
C LEU A 191 -2.51 0.05 -5.70
N CYS A 192 -3.35 1.07 -5.83
CA CYS A 192 -4.78 0.98 -5.49
C CYS A 192 -5.48 -0.07 -6.38
N PHE A 193 -5.31 0.00 -7.71
CA PHE A 193 -5.92 -0.96 -8.64
C PHE A 193 -5.38 -2.40 -8.46
N LYS A 194 -4.08 -2.56 -8.17
CA LYS A 194 -3.49 -3.87 -7.83
C LYS A 194 -4.24 -4.54 -6.68
N ARG A 195 -4.61 -3.78 -5.65
CA ARG A 195 -5.37 -4.30 -4.50
C ARG A 195 -6.82 -4.59 -4.89
N LEU A 196 -7.43 -3.78 -5.76
CA LEU A 196 -8.81 -3.94 -6.23
C LEU A 196 -9.03 -5.19 -7.08
N ILE A 197 -8.14 -5.49 -8.01
CA ILE A 197 -8.32 -6.51 -9.07
C ILE A 197 -8.83 -7.86 -8.54
N PRO A 198 -8.28 -8.46 -7.46
CA PRO A 198 -8.77 -9.73 -6.93
C PRO A 198 -10.20 -9.71 -6.41
N ASN A 199 -10.76 -8.52 -6.14
CA ASN A 199 -12.03 -8.32 -5.44
C ASN A 199 -13.16 -7.86 -6.37
N VAL A 200 -12.94 -7.83 -7.69
CA VAL A 200 -13.95 -7.45 -8.69
C VAL A 200 -14.22 -8.58 -9.69
N PRO A 201 -15.42 -8.61 -10.32
CA PRO A 201 -15.74 -9.61 -11.34
C PRO A 201 -14.76 -9.58 -12.53
N GLU A 202 -14.54 -10.74 -13.16
CA GLU A 202 -13.60 -10.91 -14.29
C GLU A 202 -13.81 -9.88 -15.42
N LYS A 203 -15.07 -9.51 -15.70
CA LYS A 203 -15.42 -8.48 -16.69
C LYS A 203 -14.79 -7.12 -16.37
N LEU A 204 -14.77 -6.72 -15.10
CA LEU A 204 -14.11 -5.48 -14.66
C LEU A 204 -12.60 -5.65 -14.64
N GLN A 205 -12.07 -6.80 -14.22
CA GLN A 205 -10.63 -7.07 -14.25
C GLN A 205 -10.06 -6.84 -15.67
N LYS A 206 -10.71 -7.37 -16.71
CA LYS A 206 -10.30 -7.17 -18.12
C LYS A 206 -10.22 -5.70 -18.51
N LYS A 207 -11.19 -4.87 -18.07
CA LYS A 207 -11.18 -3.42 -18.34
C LYS A 207 -10.05 -2.71 -17.59
N ILE A 208 -9.82 -3.09 -16.33
CA ILE A 208 -8.75 -2.53 -15.49
C ILE A 208 -7.38 -2.87 -16.10
N PHE A 209 -7.16 -4.13 -16.51
CA PHE A 209 -5.92 -4.52 -17.17
C PHE A 209 -5.69 -3.76 -18.48
N ALA A 210 -6.72 -3.58 -19.31
CA ALA A 210 -6.60 -2.79 -20.54
C ALA A 210 -6.20 -1.32 -20.26
N MET A 211 -6.74 -0.72 -19.20
CA MET A 211 -6.34 0.63 -18.76
C MET A 211 -4.90 0.64 -18.22
N ILE A 212 -4.51 -0.37 -17.44
CA ILE A 212 -3.16 -0.53 -16.90
C ILE A 212 -2.12 -0.71 -18.02
N ASP A 213 -2.38 -1.53 -19.02
CA ASP A 213 -1.47 -1.76 -20.15
C ASP A 213 -1.20 -0.47 -20.94
N ARG A 214 -2.27 0.29 -21.22
CA ARG A 214 -2.14 1.63 -21.82
C ARG A 214 -1.33 2.56 -20.94
N THR A 215 -1.58 2.53 -19.62
CA THR A 215 -0.84 3.34 -18.66
C THR A 215 0.65 3.00 -18.68
N ILE A 216 1.01 1.71 -18.63
CA ILE A 216 2.41 1.25 -18.64
C ILE A 216 3.10 1.70 -19.92
N THR A 217 2.44 1.53 -21.07
CA THR A 217 2.98 1.89 -22.39
C THR A 217 3.15 3.40 -22.55
N ASP A 218 2.12 4.19 -22.21
CA ASP A 218 2.12 5.63 -22.46
C ASP A 218 2.98 6.43 -21.47
N THR A 219 3.29 5.87 -20.31
CA THR A 219 4.02 6.56 -19.24
C THR A 219 5.42 6.01 -19.00
N ASP A 220 5.80 4.94 -19.71
CA ASP A 220 7.03 4.21 -19.44
C ASP A 220 7.15 3.83 -17.96
N LEU A 221 6.05 3.34 -17.35
CA LEU A 221 5.93 3.14 -15.90
C LEU A 221 7.05 2.26 -15.31
N LEU A 222 7.55 1.31 -16.11
CA LEU A 222 8.54 0.32 -15.70
C LEU A 222 10.00 0.74 -16.00
N GLU A 223 10.24 2.03 -16.21
CA GLU A 223 11.60 2.58 -16.25
C GLU A 223 12.06 2.99 -14.85
N GLU A 224 13.38 2.90 -14.60
CA GLU A 224 13.96 3.03 -13.26
C GLU A 224 13.67 4.39 -12.59
N GLN A 225 13.71 5.48 -13.35
CA GLN A 225 13.40 6.83 -12.88
C GLN A 225 11.95 7.00 -12.40
N ARG A 226 11.05 6.04 -12.67
CA ARG A 226 9.67 6.06 -12.15
C ARG A 226 9.55 5.56 -10.71
N PHE A 227 10.65 5.10 -10.10
CA PHE A 227 10.67 4.54 -8.74
C PHE A 227 11.54 5.38 -7.79
N GLU A 228 11.57 6.70 -7.98
CA GLU A 228 12.31 7.65 -7.12
C GLU A 228 11.60 7.92 -5.78
N ASP A 229 10.27 7.83 -5.73
CA ASP A 229 9.45 8.09 -4.55
C ASP A 229 8.64 6.85 -4.11
N VAL A 230 8.84 5.73 -4.78
CA VAL A 230 8.13 4.47 -4.54
C VAL A 230 9.09 3.30 -4.77
N LYS A 231 8.74 2.11 -4.28
CA LYS A 231 9.57 0.90 -4.43
C LYS A 231 8.92 -0.16 -5.33
N ILE A 232 9.67 -0.72 -6.28
CA ILE A 232 9.16 -1.75 -7.22
C ILE A 232 8.63 -3.00 -6.50
N GLN A 233 9.21 -3.38 -5.36
CA GLN A 233 8.74 -4.51 -4.54
C GLN A 233 7.31 -4.35 -4.03
N TRP A 234 6.70 -3.15 -4.06
CA TRP A 234 5.30 -2.95 -3.70
C TRP A 234 4.34 -3.31 -4.84
N PHE A 235 4.81 -3.28 -6.08
CA PHE A 235 4.03 -3.59 -7.27
C PHE A 235 4.00 -5.09 -7.57
N VAL A 236 5.02 -5.82 -7.10
CA VAL A 236 5.23 -7.24 -7.36
C VAL A 236 5.40 -7.95 -6.02
N THR A 237 4.30 -8.47 -5.51
CA THR A 237 4.27 -9.10 -4.17
C THR A 237 4.41 -10.62 -4.24
N GLU A 238 4.29 -11.21 -5.44
CA GLU A 238 4.36 -12.65 -5.72
C GLU A 238 4.50 -12.92 -7.23
N LYS A 239 4.85 -14.15 -7.62
CA LYS A 239 5.03 -14.53 -9.03
C LYS A 239 3.76 -14.43 -9.90
N SER A 240 2.58 -14.57 -9.31
CA SER A 240 1.28 -14.39 -9.99
C SER A 240 0.86 -12.91 -10.09
N SER A 241 1.70 -11.97 -9.61
CA SER A 241 1.42 -10.55 -9.80
C SER A 241 1.43 -10.22 -11.29
N TYR A 242 0.44 -9.46 -11.74
CA TYR A 242 0.25 -9.11 -13.15
C TYR A 242 1.51 -8.59 -13.86
N LEU A 243 2.26 -7.68 -13.21
CA LEU A 243 3.50 -7.16 -13.80
C LEU A 243 4.60 -8.21 -13.90
N PHE A 244 4.67 -9.15 -12.96
CA PHE A 244 5.65 -10.22 -13.00
C PHE A 244 5.38 -11.18 -14.16
N GLU A 245 4.12 -11.55 -14.39
CA GLU A 245 3.74 -12.46 -15.47
C GLU A 245 3.88 -11.82 -16.87
N ASN A 246 3.51 -10.54 -17.01
CA ASN A 246 3.41 -9.89 -18.32
C ASN A 246 4.63 -9.01 -18.67
N TYR A 247 5.42 -8.59 -17.68
CA TYR A 247 6.55 -7.67 -17.86
C TYR A 247 7.82 -8.16 -17.12
N PHE A 248 8.02 -9.48 -17.08
CA PHE A 248 9.06 -10.14 -16.30
C PHE A 248 10.45 -9.51 -16.44
N ASP A 249 10.94 -9.30 -17.67
CA ASP A 249 12.31 -8.80 -17.89
C ASP A 249 12.53 -7.41 -17.27
N LYS A 250 11.55 -6.51 -17.41
CA LYS A 250 11.61 -5.16 -16.82
C LYS A 250 11.54 -5.25 -15.29
N VAL A 251 10.58 -6.02 -14.76
CA VAL A 251 10.40 -6.24 -13.31
C VAL A 251 11.65 -6.86 -12.68
N TYR A 252 12.20 -7.89 -13.29
CA TYR A 252 13.40 -8.58 -12.83
C TYR A 252 14.60 -7.63 -12.76
N LYS A 253 14.79 -6.80 -13.80
CA LYS A 253 15.84 -5.77 -13.81
C LYS A 253 15.65 -4.77 -12.66
N LEU A 254 14.45 -4.25 -12.46
CA LEU A 254 14.14 -3.30 -11.39
C LEU A 254 14.36 -3.91 -9.98
N LEU A 255 13.89 -5.14 -9.74
CA LEU A 255 14.13 -5.85 -8.46
C LEU A 255 15.62 -6.12 -8.23
N LYS A 256 16.36 -6.49 -9.27
CA LYS A 256 17.82 -6.66 -9.19
C LYS A 256 18.52 -5.35 -8.86
N ASN A 257 18.04 -4.22 -9.39
CA ASN A 257 18.57 -2.90 -9.05
C ASN A 257 18.32 -2.54 -7.59
N GLU A 258 17.13 -2.82 -7.03
CA GLU A 258 16.88 -2.66 -5.59
C GLU A 258 17.81 -3.52 -4.73
N VAL A 259 18.08 -4.78 -5.13
CA VAL A 259 19.04 -5.64 -4.44
C VAL A 259 20.48 -5.11 -4.52
N ASN A 260 20.84 -4.45 -5.63
CA ASN A 260 22.14 -3.79 -5.77
C ASN A 260 22.25 -2.49 -4.96
N ARG A 261 21.12 -1.82 -4.70
CA ARG A 261 21.02 -0.61 -3.87
C ARG A 261 20.99 -0.87 -2.36
N LEU A 262 20.88 -2.13 -1.91
CA LEU A 262 20.95 -2.45 -0.49
C LEU A 262 22.20 -1.84 0.15
N GLY A 263 22.01 -1.12 1.26
CA GLY A 263 23.09 -0.48 2.00
C GLY A 263 24.10 -1.49 2.55
N GLU A 264 25.26 -1.01 2.98
CA GLU A 264 26.28 -1.87 3.60
C GLU A 264 25.77 -2.53 4.89
N ASP A 265 24.82 -1.89 5.56
CA ASP A 265 24.06 -2.35 6.72
C ASP A 265 22.97 -3.39 6.37
N GLY A 266 22.70 -3.61 5.08
CA GLY A 266 21.68 -4.52 4.58
C GLY A 266 20.29 -3.90 4.40
N GLY A 267 20.11 -2.62 4.70
CA GLY A 267 18.83 -1.93 4.58
C GLY A 267 18.48 -1.55 3.13
N SER A 268 17.21 -1.68 2.76
CA SER A 268 16.63 -1.05 1.56
C SER A 268 16.12 0.34 1.96
N HIS A 269 17.00 1.34 1.89
CA HIS A 269 16.70 2.72 2.31
C HIS A 269 15.68 3.38 1.36
N PRO A 270 14.82 4.29 1.86
CA PRO A 270 13.91 5.05 1.01
C PRO A 270 14.68 5.88 -0.02
N ASN A 271 14.09 6.05 -1.21
CA ASN A 271 14.67 6.90 -2.27
C ASN A 271 14.26 8.38 -2.10
N TRP A 272 13.42 8.66 -1.09
CA TRP A 272 12.87 9.97 -0.74
C TRP A 272 13.33 10.41 0.65
N LYS A 273 13.26 11.72 0.91
CA LYS A 273 13.61 12.36 2.18
C LYS A 273 12.73 13.58 2.40
N TRP A 274 12.39 13.88 3.66
CA TRP A 274 11.49 14.99 3.98
C TRP A 274 12.06 16.09 4.89
N GLY A 275 13.36 16.06 5.16
CA GLY A 275 14.01 16.95 6.12
C GLY A 275 15.25 16.32 6.71
N GLU A 276 15.93 17.00 7.63
CA GLU A 276 17.17 16.50 8.26
C GLU A 276 17.06 16.42 9.80
N ASP A 277 15.85 16.62 10.33
CA ASP A 277 15.60 16.61 11.75
C ASP A 277 15.62 15.19 12.35
N GLU A 278 15.63 15.12 13.69
CA GLU A 278 15.61 13.85 14.41
C GLU A 278 14.35 13.02 14.11
N LEU A 279 13.24 13.69 13.78
CA LEU A 279 12.02 13.00 13.38
C LEU A 279 12.22 12.28 12.04
N TRP A 280 12.85 12.92 11.05
CA TRP A 280 13.20 12.27 9.80
C TRP A 280 14.08 11.06 10.03
N LYS A 281 15.13 11.15 10.87
CA LYS A 281 16.00 9.99 11.14
C LYS A 281 15.23 8.79 11.68
N GLN A 282 14.27 9.04 12.57
CA GLN A 282 13.36 8.00 13.05
C GLN A 282 12.50 7.45 11.90
N VAL A 283 11.84 8.31 11.13
CA VAL A 283 10.95 7.94 10.03
C VAL A 283 11.70 7.18 8.92
N GLU A 284 12.94 7.57 8.62
CA GLU A 284 13.83 6.91 7.68
C GLU A 284 14.15 5.49 8.15
N GLN A 285 14.52 5.30 9.42
CA GLN A 285 14.77 3.97 9.97
C GLN A 285 13.53 3.06 9.90
N GLU A 286 12.35 3.60 10.25
CA GLU A 286 11.08 2.87 10.16
C GLU A 286 10.78 2.48 8.69
N TRP A 287 10.94 3.41 7.75
CA TRP A 287 10.78 3.15 6.33
C TRP A 287 11.79 2.15 5.78
N THR A 288 13.06 2.24 6.16
CA THR A 288 14.08 1.26 5.75
C THR A 288 13.71 -0.13 6.23
N GLY A 289 13.18 -0.28 7.46
CA GLY A 289 12.62 -1.54 7.95
C GLY A 289 11.50 -2.08 7.05
N LYS A 290 10.49 -1.26 6.77
CA LYS A 290 9.32 -1.59 5.92
C LYS A 290 9.73 -1.93 4.48
N CYS A 291 10.62 -1.13 3.87
CA CYS A 291 11.15 -1.34 2.53
C CYS A 291 12.00 -2.60 2.42
N THR A 292 12.85 -2.88 3.42
CA THR A 292 13.67 -4.08 3.48
C THR A 292 12.79 -5.31 3.57
N ASN A 293 11.80 -5.32 4.47
CA ASN A 293 10.86 -6.44 4.60
C ASN A 293 10.09 -6.66 3.29
N GLY A 294 9.55 -5.58 2.70
CA GLY A 294 8.85 -5.65 1.41
C GLY A 294 9.71 -6.23 0.29
N LEU A 295 11.00 -5.87 0.22
CA LEU A 295 11.91 -6.42 -0.79
C LEU A 295 12.13 -7.91 -0.57
N LEU A 296 12.39 -8.34 0.67
CA LEU A 296 12.59 -9.77 0.98
C LEU A 296 11.33 -10.58 0.68
N MET A 297 10.14 -10.09 1.06
CA MET A 297 8.85 -10.73 0.78
C MET A 297 8.61 -10.87 -0.73
N ALA A 298 8.79 -9.79 -1.49
CA ALA A 298 8.65 -9.83 -2.95
C ALA A 298 9.59 -10.86 -3.58
N LEU A 299 10.87 -10.87 -3.19
CA LEU A 299 11.83 -11.84 -3.69
C LEU A 299 11.50 -13.28 -3.28
N LYS A 300 10.96 -13.50 -2.07
CA LYS A 300 10.53 -14.83 -1.62
C LYS A 300 9.35 -15.34 -2.45
N HIS A 301 8.27 -14.57 -2.54
CA HIS A 301 7.05 -15.00 -3.21
C HIS A 301 7.16 -15.00 -4.75
N SER A 302 8.19 -14.37 -5.29
CA SER A 302 8.54 -14.42 -6.72
C SER A 302 9.63 -15.44 -7.07
N ASP A 303 10.05 -16.30 -6.14
CA ASP A 303 11.11 -17.30 -6.36
C ASP A 303 12.48 -16.68 -6.78
N LEU A 304 12.78 -15.47 -6.29
CA LEU A 304 13.96 -14.65 -6.63
C LEU A 304 14.94 -14.43 -5.47
N LEU A 305 14.82 -15.14 -4.34
CA LEU A 305 15.74 -14.99 -3.20
C LEU A 305 17.22 -15.20 -3.55
N LYS A 306 17.51 -15.97 -4.62
CA LYS A 306 18.86 -16.14 -5.18
C LYS A 306 19.55 -14.84 -5.64
N LEU A 307 18.81 -13.74 -5.79
CA LEU A 307 19.41 -12.43 -6.05
C LEU A 307 20.21 -11.90 -4.86
N LEU A 308 19.95 -12.39 -3.64
CA LEU A 308 20.60 -11.96 -2.40
C LEU A 308 21.82 -12.81 -2.01
N THR A 309 22.08 -13.90 -2.74
CA THR A 309 23.19 -14.83 -2.47
C THR A 309 24.44 -14.47 -3.23
#